data_AF-A0A7W7QIX6-F1
#
_entry.id   AF-A0A7W7QIX6-F1
#
_cell.length_a   1.000
_cell.length_b   1.000
_cell.length_c   1.000
_cell.angle_alpha   90.00
_cell.angle_beta   90.00
_cell.angle_gamma   90.00
#
_symmetry.space_group_name_H-M   'P 1'
#
loop_
_entity.id
_entity.type
_entity.pdbx_description
1 polymer ?
#
loop_
_entity_poly.entity_id
_entity_poly.type
_entity_poly.pdbx_seq_one_letter_code
_entity_poly.pdbx_strand_id
1 'polypeptide(L)' 'MKPSPRLLLDAMDATGSVPTEWVFIGDAVRDVEIGDAAGVSTIRYANKPGKDTYLAAAGAVAVVKSMKAIADAMI' A
#
# COMPACT_ATOMS: atom_id res chain seq x y z
N MET A 1 -2.72 16.67 11.12
CA MET A 1 -3.14 15.55 10.26
C MET A 1 -2.43 15.69 8.91
N LYS A 2 -1.21 15.15 8.85
CA LYS A 2 -0.46 14.77 7.65
C LYS A 2 -0.38 13.23 7.71
N PRO A 3 -0.05 12.52 6.61
CA PRO A 3 -0.10 11.06 6.59
C PRO A 3 0.71 10.50 7.77
N SER A 4 0.05 9.74 8.64
CA SER A 4 0.66 9.18 9.85
C SER A 4 0.81 7.68 9.64
N PRO A 5 2.02 7.11 9.82
CA PRO A 5 2.25 5.67 9.70
C PRO A 5 1.71 4.88 10.90
N ARG A 6 1.20 5.56 11.94
CA ARG A 6 0.85 4.95 13.23
C ARG A 6 -0.02 3.69 13.11
N LEU A 7 -1.03 3.67 12.24
CA LEU A 7 -1.91 2.51 12.13
C LEU A 7 -1.19 1.27 11.59
N LEU A 8 -0.21 1.44 10.69
CA LEU A 8 0.63 0.34 10.22
C LEU A 8 1.59 -0.13 11.32
N LEU A 9 2.20 0.83 12.03
CA LEU A 9 3.12 0.53 13.14
C LEU A 9 2.40 -0.23 14.27
N ASP A 10 1.24 0.28 14.72
CA ASP A 10 0.41 -0.35 15.75
C ASP A 10 -0.02 -1.78 15.34
N ALA A 11 -0.29 -2.02 14.05
CA ALA A 11 -0.67 -3.34 13.54
C ALA A 11 0.51 -4.33 13.47
N MET A 12 1.70 -3.86 13.09
CA MET A 12 2.92 -4.67 13.10
C MET A 12 3.33 -5.02 14.54
N ASP A 13 3.26 -4.06 15.46
CA ASP A 13 3.51 -4.28 16.89
C ASP A 13 2.54 -5.32 17.47
N ALA A 14 1.25 -5.21 17.15
CA ALA A 14 0.22 -6.14 17.63
C ALA A 14 0.40 -7.58 17.11
N THR A 15 1.14 -7.76 16.01
CA THR A 15 1.38 -9.07 15.38
C THR A 15 2.82 -9.55 15.57
N GLY A 16 3.69 -8.76 16.20
CA GLY A 16 5.11 -9.09 16.40
C GLY A 16 5.90 -9.25 15.10
N SER A 17 5.56 -8.45 14.08
CA SER A 17 6.10 -8.58 12.72
C SER A 17 6.89 -7.33 12.30
N VAL A 18 7.65 -7.44 11.21
CA VAL A 18 8.49 -6.35 10.69
C VAL A 18 7.97 -5.81 9.34
N PRO A 19 8.31 -4.57 8.95
CA PRO A 19 7.79 -3.95 7.71
C PRO A 19 8.02 -4.77 6.43
N THR A 20 9.11 -5.54 6.37
CA THR A 20 9.43 -6.40 5.21
C THR A 20 8.52 -7.62 5.07
N GLU A 21 7.74 -7.95 6.10
CA GLU A 21 6.74 -9.03 6.08
C GLU A 21 5.35 -8.53 5.66
N TRP A 22 5.21 -7.22 5.46
CA TRP A 22 3.93 -6.57 5.15
C TRP A 22 3.91 -5.99 3.75
N VAL A 23 2.71 -5.96 3.19
CA VAL A 23 2.37 -5.13 2.04
C VAL A 23 1.12 -4.34 2.35
N PHE A 24 1.19 -3.01 2.15
CA PHE A 24 0.05 -2.15 2.35
C PHE A 24 -0.71 -2.00 1.04
N ILE A 25 -2.03 -2.24 1.07
CA ILE A 25 -2.93 -2.10 -0.08
C ILE A 25 -3.94 -0.98 0.18
N GLY A 26 -4.18 -0.16 -0.83
CA GLY A 26 -5.16 0.94 -0.78
C GLY A 26 -5.18 1.69 -2.11
N ASP A 27 -5.84 2.84 -2.17
CA ASP A 27 -6.17 3.48 -3.45
C ASP A 27 -5.75 4.95 -3.54
N ALA A 28 -5.02 5.51 -2.58
CA ALA A 28 -4.60 6.91 -2.60
C ALA A 28 -3.06 7.07 -2.62
N VAL A 29 -2.60 8.21 -3.15
CA VAL A 29 -1.19 8.63 -3.05
C VAL A 29 -0.76 8.73 -1.59
N ARG A 30 -1.63 9.25 -0.72
CA ARG A 30 -1.37 9.34 0.73
C ARG A 30 -1.06 7.99 1.36
N ASP A 31 -1.62 6.91 0.84
CA ASP A 31 -1.34 5.59 1.38
C ASP A 31 0.07 5.10 1.00
N VAL A 32 0.60 5.56 -0.15
CA VAL A 32 2.00 5.33 -0.53
C VAL A 32 2.90 6.08 0.44
N GLU A 33 2.59 7.35 0.74
CA GLU A 33 3.32 8.16 1.71
C GLU A 33 3.27 7.55 3.13
N ILE A 34 2.13 6.98 3.53
CA ILE A 34 1.97 6.27 4.82
C ILE A 34 2.80 4.98 4.84
N GLY A 35 2.78 4.19 3.76
CA GLY A 35 3.56 2.96 3.65
C GLY A 35 5.06 3.23 3.68
N ASP A 36 5.53 4.22 2.91
CA ASP A 36 6.93 4.65 2.89
C ASP A 36 7.39 5.13 4.28
N ALA A 37 6.59 5.96 4.96
CA ALA A 37 6.88 6.40 6.32
C ALA A 37 6.88 5.25 7.35
N ALA A 38 6.21 4.13 7.07
CA ALA A 38 6.22 2.92 7.89
C ALA A 38 7.29 1.89 7.45
N GLY A 39 8.01 2.15 6.35
CA GLY A 39 8.93 1.18 5.74
C GLY A 39 8.26 -0.02 5.07
N VAL A 40 6.96 0.08 4.78
CA VAL A 40 6.12 -0.99 4.21
C VAL A 40 5.95 -0.79 2.71
N SER A 41 6.22 -1.84 1.92
CA SER A 41 5.98 -1.81 0.48
C SER A 41 4.49 -1.62 0.16
N THR A 42 4.17 -0.88 -0.92
CA THR A 42 2.78 -0.53 -1.22
C THR A 42 2.30 -1.01 -2.59
N ILE A 43 1.19 -1.74 -2.61
CA ILE A 43 0.44 -2.05 -3.83
C ILE A 43 -0.78 -1.13 -3.89
N ARG A 44 -1.04 -0.48 -5.02
CA ARG A 44 -2.15 0.45 -5.13
C ARG A 44 -3.24 -0.05 -6.07
N TYR A 45 -4.49 0.16 -5.68
CA TYR A 45 -5.67 -0.17 -6.47
C TYR A 45 -6.14 1.04 -7.27
N ALA A 46 -5.93 1.01 -8.59
CA ALA A 46 -6.44 1.99 -9.53
C ALA A 46 -7.93 1.75 -9.83
N ASN A 47 -8.79 2.15 -8.90
CA ASN A 47 -10.25 1.99 -9.01
C ASN A 47 -10.95 2.95 -9.99
N LYS A 48 -10.19 3.83 -10.68
CA LYS A 48 -10.70 4.81 -11.65
C LYS A 48 -9.71 4.98 -12.80
N PRO A 49 -10.16 5.35 -14.01
CA PRO A 49 -9.26 5.67 -15.13
C PRO A 49 -8.24 6.77 -14.78
N GLY A 50 -6.99 6.60 -15.22
CA GLY A 50 -5.89 7.55 -15.00
C GLY A 50 -5.27 7.51 -13.59
N LYS A 51 -5.82 6.69 -12.69
CA LYS A 51 -5.35 6.53 -11.31
C LYS A 51 -4.04 5.77 -11.21
N ASP A 52 -3.83 4.85 -12.14
CA ASP A 52 -2.60 4.09 -12.32
C ASP A 52 -1.37 4.98 -12.45
N THR A 53 -1.43 6.04 -13.28
CA THR A 53 -0.28 6.91 -13.54
C THR A 53 0.24 7.61 -12.28
N TYR A 54 -0.64 8.25 -11.51
CA TYR A 54 -0.18 8.99 -10.33
C TYR A 54 0.12 8.09 -9.12
N LEU A 55 -0.53 6.92 -9.03
CA LEU A 55 -0.18 5.93 -8.00
C LEU A 55 1.20 5.32 -8.26
N ALA A 56 1.53 5.03 -9.52
CA ALA A 56 2.86 4.59 -9.91
C ALA A 56 3.90 5.69 -9.67
N ALA A 57 3.61 6.93 -10.06
CA ALA A 57 4.49 8.08 -9.83
C ALA A 57 4.73 8.38 -8.34
N ALA A 58 3.79 8.03 -7.46
CA ALA A 58 3.92 8.17 -6.02
C ALA A 58 4.89 7.15 -5.38
N GLY A 59 5.33 6.12 -6.11
CA GLY A 59 6.25 5.10 -5.60
C GLY A 59 5.59 3.77 -5.22
N ALA A 60 4.37 3.49 -5.68
CA ALA A 60 3.77 2.17 -5.52
C ALA A 60 4.62 1.10 -6.23
N VAL A 61 4.92 -0.02 -5.56
CA VAL A 61 5.71 -1.12 -6.15
C VAL A 61 4.92 -1.86 -7.23
N ALA A 62 3.59 -1.82 -7.15
CA ALA A 62 2.69 -2.28 -8.20
C ALA A 62 1.37 -1.50 -8.15
N VAL A 63 0.74 -1.34 -9.31
CA VAL A 63 -0.62 -0.79 -9.42
C VAL A 63 -1.52 -1.79 -10.10
N VAL A 64 -2.58 -2.23 -9.41
CA VAL A 64 -3.57 -3.17 -9.93
C VAL A 64 -4.85 -2.44 -10.30
N LYS A 65 -5.54 -2.95 -11.34
CA LYS A 65 -6.86 -2.43 -11.77
C LYS A 65 -8.03 -3.27 -11.23
N SER A 66 -7.73 -4.33 -10.48
CA SER A 66 -8.71 -5.19 -9.81
C SER A 66 -8.06 -5.91 -8.64
N MET A 67 -8.79 -6.05 -7.53
CA MET A 67 -8.37 -6.87 -6.39
C MET A 67 -8.24 -8.36 -6.75
N LYS A 68 -8.90 -8.81 -7.82
CA LYS A 68 -8.73 -10.17 -8.34
C LYS A 68 -7.28 -10.47 -8.70
N ALA A 69 -6.54 -9.49 -9.24
CA ALA A 69 -5.12 -9.67 -9.57
C ALA A 69 -4.25 -9.98 -8.34
N ILE A 70 -4.62 -9.42 -7.17
CA ILE A 70 -3.93 -9.71 -5.90
C ILE A 70 -4.35 -11.10 -5.40
N ALA A 71 -5.65 -11.40 -5.39
CA ALA A 71 -6.15 -12.71 -4.95
C ALA A 71 -5.57 -13.87 -5.78
N ASP A 72 -5.49 -13.69 -7.11
CA ASP A 72 -4.93 -14.69 -8.02
C ASP A 72 -3.42 -14.90 -7.84
N ALA A 73 -2.71 -13.97 -7.18
CA ALA A 73 -1.27 -14.08 -6.90
C ALA A 73 -0.97 -14.73 -5.53
N MET A 74 -1.99 -14.99 -4.71
CA MET A 74 -1.86 -15.57 -3.36
C MET A 74 -2.12 -17.09 -3.32
N ILE A 75 -2.45 -17.70 -4.46
CA ILE A 75 -2.68 -19.13 -4.66
C ILE A 75 -1.42 -19.79 -5.23
#